data_AF-A0A4V5LY42-F1
#
_entry.id   AF-A0A4V5LY42-F1
#
_cell.length_a   1.000
_cell.length_b   1.000
_cell.length_c   1.000
_cell.angle_alpha   90.00
_cell.angle_beta   90.00
_cell.angle_gamma   90.00
#
_symmetry.space_group_name_H-M   'P 1'
#
loop_
_entity.id
_entity.type
_entity.pdbx_description
1 polymer ?
#
loop_
_entity_poly.entity_id
_entity_poly.type
_entity_poly.pdbx_seq_one_letter_code
_entity_poly.pdbx_strand_id
1 'polypeptide(L)' 'MALTALVWLAGCSTQPVQPWERGDLARPEMAFEPDPLLAGYRRHVEFSKEAATGGPTLGGGGCGCN' A
#
# COMPACT_ATOMS: atom_id res chain seq x y z
N MET A 1 -19.22 -24.47 24.08
CA MET A 1 -19.16 -24.47 22.59
C MET A 1 -18.76 -23.14 21.97
N ALA A 2 -18.97 -21.99 22.64
CA ALA A 2 -18.51 -20.69 22.11
C ALA A 2 -16.97 -20.52 22.15
N LEU A 3 -16.30 -20.98 23.21
CA LEU A 3 -14.83 -20.83 23.35
C LEU A 3 -14.02 -21.54 22.26
N THR A 4 -14.49 -22.68 21.77
CA THR A 4 -13.81 -23.47 20.73
C THR A 4 -13.84 -22.78 19.37
N ALA A 5 -14.82 -21.90 19.12
CA ALA A 5 -14.92 -21.16 17.86
C ALA A 5 -13.87 -20.05 17.73
N LEU A 6 -13.47 -19.41 18.84
CA LEU A 6 -12.49 -18.32 18.82
C LEU A 6 -11.08 -18.77 18.37
N VAL A 7 -10.71 -20.02 18.63
CA VAL A 7 -9.41 -20.57 18.24
C VAL A 7 -9.26 -20.64 16.71
N TRP A 8 -10.36 -20.81 15.97
CA TRP A 8 -10.34 -20.84 14.50
C TRP A 8 -10.14 -19.47 13.86
N LEU A 9 -10.31 -18.38 14.62
CA LEU A 9 -10.04 -17.01 14.16
C LEU A 9 -8.61 -16.55 14.50
N ALA A 10 -7.82 -17.36 15.22
CA ALA A 10 -6.43 -17.05 15.50
C ALA A 10 -5.59 -17.25 14.22
N GLY A 11 -4.97 -16.18 13.72
CA GLY A 11 -4.05 -16.25 12.58
C GLY A 11 -2.71 -16.90 12.95
N CYS A 12 -2.09 -17.61 12.02
CA CYS A 12 -0.79 -18.30 12.22
C CYS A 12 0.43 -17.36 12.28
N SER A 13 0.24 -16.04 12.25
CA SER A 13 1.34 -15.06 12.26
C SER A 13 1.76 -14.77 13.70
N THR A 14 2.58 -15.64 14.28
CA THR A 14 3.08 -15.52 15.66
C THR A 14 4.40 -14.77 15.78
N GLN A 15 5.09 -14.56 14.65
CA GLN A 15 6.38 -13.88 14.61
C GLN A 15 6.18 -12.38 14.30
N PRO A 16 6.71 -11.46 15.12
CA PRO A 16 6.67 -10.04 14.80
C PRO A 16 7.56 -9.74 13.59
N VAL A 17 6.96 -9.23 12.52
CA VAL A 17 7.68 -8.76 11.32
C VAL A 17 8.30 -7.40 11.60
N GLN A 18 9.60 -7.29 11.37
CA GLN A 18 10.34 -6.06 11.61
C GLN A 18 10.16 -5.06 10.45
N PRO A 19 10.20 -3.75 10.70
CA PRO A 19 9.95 -2.74 9.66
C PRO A 19 10.89 -2.81 8.44
N TRP A 20 12.13 -3.26 8.63
CA TRP A 20 13.13 -3.42 7.56
C TRP A 20 12.96 -4.70 6.73
N GLU A 21 12.25 -5.71 7.24
CA GLU A 21 11.96 -6.97 6.51
C GLU A 21 11.01 -6.73 5.33
N ARG A 22 10.40 -5.54 5.24
CA ARG A 22 9.64 -5.11 4.07
C ARG A 22 10.44 -5.27 2.78
N GLY A 23 11.75 -5.01 2.78
CA GLY A 23 12.59 -5.13 1.57
C GLY A 23 12.61 -6.55 0.98
N ASP A 24 12.56 -7.56 1.85
CA ASP A 24 12.65 -8.97 1.45
C ASP A 24 11.26 -9.61 1.30
N LEU A 25 10.28 -9.17 2.09
CA LEU A 25 8.91 -9.71 2.08
C LEU A 25 8.00 -9.04 1.05
N ALA A 26 8.26 -7.77 0.68
CA ALA A 26 7.44 -7.06 -0.29
C ALA A 26 7.84 -7.41 -1.73
N ARG A 27 7.05 -8.27 -2.36
CA ARG A 27 7.17 -8.56 -3.79
C ARG A 27 6.75 -7.37 -4.64
N PRO A 28 7.31 -7.20 -5.86
CA PRO A 28 6.97 -6.10 -6.75
C PRO A 28 5.47 -6.01 -7.08
N GLU A 29 4.77 -7.14 -7.16
CA GLU A 29 3.34 -7.19 -7.50
C GLU A 29 2.43 -6.72 -6.37
N MET A 30 2.96 -6.60 -5.14
CA MET A 30 2.24 -6.06 -3.98
C MET A 30 2.35 -4.54 -3.88
N ALA A 31 3.05 -3.88 -4.81
CA ALA A 31 3.06 -2.43 -4.90
C ALA A 31 1.63 -1.92 -5.15
N PHE A 32 1.30 -0.77 -4.56
CA PHE A 32 0.02 -0.08 -4.81
C PHE A 32 -0.21 0.21 -6.29
N GLU A 33 0.88 0.39 -7.02
CA GLU A 33 0.88 0.68 -8.44
C GLU A 33 1.98 -0.14 -9.11
N PRO A 34 1.68 -1.39 -9.48
CA PRO A 34 2.66 -2.33 -10.00
C PRO A 34 3.10 -2.01 -11.44
N ASP A 35 2.31 -1.22 -12.17
CA ASP A 35 2.64 -0.74 -13.51
C ASP A 35 2.88 0.79 -13.48
N PRO A 36 4.13 1.25 -13.48
CA PRO A 36 4.46 2.67 -13.39
C PRO A 36 4.06 3.46 -14.65
N LEU A 37 3.94 2.81 -15.82
CA LEU A 37 3.52 3.48 -17.05
C LEU A 37 2.03 3.78 -17.02
N LEU A 38 1.22 2.79 -16.63
CA LEU A 38 -0.22 2.96 -16.46
C LEU A 38 -0.53 3.97 -15.34
N ALA A 39 0.24 3.94 -14.26
CA ALA A 39 0.19 4.93 -13.19
C ALA A 39 0.35 6.36 -13.68
N GLY A 40 1.42 6.59 -14.45
CA GLY A 40 1.78 7.89 -14.99
C GLY A 40 0.69 8.39 -15.93
N TYR A 41 0.18 7.52 -16.79
CA TYR A 41 -0.93 7.83 -17.68
C TYR A 41 -2.20 8.22 -16.91
N ARG A 42 -2.62 7.44 -15.90
CA ARG A 42 -3.78 7.75 -15.07
C ARG A 42 -3.62 9.09 -14.35
N ARG A 43 -2.44 9.35 -13.77
CA ARG A 43 -2.14 10.62 -13.12
C ARG A 43 -2.21 11.80 -14.08
N HIS A 44 -1.71 11.64 -15.31
CA HIS A 44 -1.78 12.68 -16.33
C HIS A 44 -3.23 13.01 -16.71
N VAL A 45 -4.07 11.98 -16.89
CA VAL A 45 -5.50 12.15 -17.17
C VAL A 45 -6.21 12.82 -15.99
N GLU A 46 -5.96 12.38 -14.76
CA GLU A 46 -6.59 12.93 -13.56
C GLU A 46 -6.21 14.39 -13.34
N PHE A 47 -4.91 14.71 -13.45
CA PHE A 47 -4.43 16.09 -13.35
C PHE A 47 -5.11 17.01 -14.39
N SER A 48 -5.27 16.50 -15.62
CA SER A 48 -5.89 17.27 -16.71
C SER A 48 -7.39 17.47 -16.52
N LYS A 49 -8.07 16.55 -15.84
CA LYS A 49 -9.52 16.59 -15.61
C LYS A 49 -9.89 17.41 -14.38
N GLU A 50 -9.17 17.20 -13.28
CA GLU A 50 -9.57 17.72 -11.97
C GLU A 50 -8.73 18.91 -11.51
N ALA A 51 -7.72 19.32 -12.29
CA ALA A 51 -6.72 20.32 -11.88
C ALA A 51 -6.15 20.04 -10.47
N ALA A 52 -6.17 18.77 -10.04
CA ALA A 52 -5.84 18.36 -8.70
C ALA A 52 -4.32 18.32 -8.54
N THR A 53 -3.76 19.36 -7.93
CA THR A 53 -2.35 19.37 -7.49
C THR A 53 -2.24 18.55 -6.19
N GLY A 54 -1.67 17.35 -6.29
CA GLY A 54 -1.42 16.45 -5.14
C GLY A 54 -2.03 15.07 -5.34
N GLY A 55 -1.24 14.14 -5.88
CA GLY A 55 -1.65 12.74 -6.03
C GLY A 55 -1.60 11.95 -4.71
N PRO A 56 -2.17 10.74 -4.66
CA PRO A 56 -2.16 9.92 -3.45
C PRO A 56 -0.72 9.58 -3.03
N THR A 57 -0.30 10.05 -1.86
CA THR A 57 0.98 9.72 -1.23
C THR A 57 0.76 8.64 -0.18
N LEU A 58 1.11 7.40 -0.51
CA LEU A 58 1.09 6.27 0.44
C LEU A 58 2.53 5.81 0.67
N GLY A 59 3.26 6.55 1.52
CA GLY A 59 4.62 6.18 1.92
C GLY A 59 5.54 7.35 2.27
N GLY A 60 5.25 8.02 3.39
CA GLY A 60 6.21 8.74 4.25
C GLY A 60 7.23 9.69 3.60
N GLY A 61 6.91 10.99 3.60
CA GLY A 61 7.92 12.04 3.50
C GLY A 61 7.68 13.04 2.36
N GLY A 62 6.65 13.86 2.48
CA GLY A 62 6.49 15.01 1.60
C GLY A 62 5.47 15.98 2.16
N CYS A 63 5.93 17.08 2.74
CA CYS A 63 5.15 18.31 2.81
C CYS A 63 5.04 18.84 1.38
N GLY A 64 4.25 18.14 0.54
CA GLY A 64 4.16 18.34 -0.91
C GLY A 64 3.31 19.54 -1.28
N CYS A 65 3.50 20.68 -0.62
CA CYS A 65 3.24 21.95 -1.27
C CYS A 65 4.27 22.08 -2.41
N ASN A 66 3.82 22.47 -3.61
CA ASN A 66 4.74 22.94 -4.65
C ASN A 66 5.65 24.05 -4.09
#